data_AF-A0A0D8XL61-F1
#
_entry.id   AF-A0A0D8XL61-F1
#
_cell.length_a   1.000
_cell.length_b   1.000
_cell.length_c   1.000
_cell.angle_alpha   90.00
_cell.angle_beta   90.00
_cell.angle_gamma   90.00
#
_symmetry.space_group_name_H-M   'P 1'
#
loop_
_entity.id
_entity.type
_entity.pdbx_description
1 polymer ?
#
loop_
_entity_poly.entity_id
_entity_poly.type
_entity_poly.pdbx_seq_one_letter_code
_entity_poly.pdbx_strand_id
1 'polypeptide(L)' 'MEAGVGNHVHGTEHRLIYWDSFGLALLEELENYGGTPREELRAWQTLLHIINENMLAGYLDAKSDNNE' A
#
# COMPACT_ATOMS: atom_id res chain seq x y z
N MET A 1 -23.17 -18.27 17.22
CA MET A 1 -23.29 -17.74 15.84
C MET A 1 -23.62 -16.27 15.97
N GLU A 2 -22.82 -15.30 15.56
CA GLU A 2 -21.44 -15.24 15.08
C GLU A 2 -20.84 -13.94 15.64
N ALA A 3 -19.64 -14.04 16.20
CA ALA A 3 -18.77 -12.90 16.39
C ALA A 3 -17.93 -12.80 15.11
N GLY A 4 -18.12 -11.77 14.29
CA GLY A 4 -17.51 -11.78 12.95
C GLY A 4 -17.21 -10.45 12.26
N VAL A 5 -17.53 -9.28 12.84
CA VAL A 5 -17.43 -8.00 12.09
C VAL A 5 -16.21 -7.14 12.49
N GLY A 6 -15.64 -7.34 13.69
CA GLY A 6 -14.51 -6.52 14.17
C GLY A 6 -13.11 -6.86 13.61
N ASN A 7 -12.94 -8.00 12.94
CA ASN A 7 -11.62 -8.51 12.55
C ASN A 7 -11.12 -8.02 11.18
N HIS A 8 -11.98 -7.49 10.31
CA HIS A 8 -11.59 -7.24 8.92
C HIS A 8 -10.81 -5.92 8.73
N VAL A 9 -11.11 -4.91 9.54
CA VAL A 9 -10.57 -3.53 9.46
C VAL A 9 -9.16 -3.43 10.07
N HIS A 10 -8.88 -4.16 11.16
CA HIS A 10 -7.54 -4.24 11.74
C HIS A 10 -6.55 -4.92 10.78
N GLY A 11 -7.01 -5.92 10.01
CA GLY A 11 -6.17 -6.58 9.01
C GLY A 11 -5.78 -5.68 7.84
N THR A 12 -6.61 -4.69 7.46
CA THR A 12 -6.33 -3.74 6.38
C THR A 12 -5.34 -2.65 6.76
N GLU A 13 -5.39 -2.13 7.99
CA GLU A 13 -4.40 -1.14 8.46
C GLU A 13 -2.98 -1.73 8.50
N HIS A 14 -2.85 -2.96 9.01
CA HIS A 14 -1.58 -3.68 8.99
C HIS A 14 -1.07 -3.90 7.56
N ARG A 15 -1.97 -4.23 6.61
CA ARG A 15 -1.62 -4.40 5.18
C ARG A 15 -1.07 -3.12 4.54
N LEU A 16 -1.59 -1.94 4.92
CA LEU A 16 -1.08 -0.66 4.43
C LEU A 16 0.35 -0.37 4.93
N ILE A 17 0.64 -0.67 6.20
CA ILE A 17 1.98 -0.48 6.79
C ILE A 17 3.02 -1.39 6.13
N TYR A 18 2.68 -2.66 5.90
CA TYR A 18 3.58 -3.59 5.21
C TYR A 18 3.84 -3.18 3.77
N TRP A 19 2.84 -2.61 3.09
CA TRP A 19 3.00 -2.13 1.72
C TRP A 19 3.95 -0.94 1.63
N ASP A 20 3.84 0.03 2.54
CA ASP A 20 4.75 1.19 2.55
C ASP A 20 6.21 0.76 2.77
N SER A 21 6.43 -0.17 3.72
CA SER A 21 7.76 -0.75 3.97
C SER A 21 8.31 -1.51 2.75
N PHE A 22 7.45 -2.24 2.03
CA PHE A 22 7.82 -2.91 0.79
C PHE A 22 8.19 -1.91 -0.32
N GLY A 23 7.41 -0.84 -0.49
CA GLY A 23 7.67 0.19 -1.49
C GLY A 23 9.03 0.86 -1.30
N LEU A 24 9.40 1.16 -0.05
CA LEU A 24 10.71 1.71 0.30
C LEU A 24 11.84 0.71 -0.01
N ALA A 25 11.70 -0.54 0.41
CA ALA A 25 12.72 -1.57 0.15
C ALA A 25 12.91 -1.83 -1.36
N LEU A 26 11.82 -1.80 -2.15
CA LEU A 26 11.89 -1.94 -3.60
C LEU A 26 12.70 -0.80 -4.23
N LEU A 27 12.46 0.45 -3.82
CA LEU A 27 13.19 1.61 -4.35
C LEU A 27 14.66 1.58 -3.95
N GLU A 28 14.95 1.20 -2.70
CA GLU A 28 16.33 1.03 -2.21
C GLU A 28 17.09 -0.01 -3.04
N GLU A 29 16.48 -1.17 -3.34
CA GLU A 29 17.11 -2.19 -4.18
C GLU A 29 17.31 -1.74 -5.63
N LEU A 30 16.35 -1.00 -6.21
CA LEU A 30 16.49 -0.44 -7.56
C LEU A 30 17.61 0.59 -7.64
N GLU A 31 17.76 1.42 -6.61
CA GLU A 31 18.87 2.39 -6.49
C GLU A 31 20.22 1.67 -6.31
N ASN A 32 20.27 0.65 -5.45
CA ASN A 32 21.47 -0.11 -5.14
C ASN A 32 21.95 -1.00 -6.29
N TYR A 33 21.04 -1.47 -7.14
CA TYR A 33 21.39 -2.24 -8.34
C TYR A 33 22.26 -1.42 -9.31
N GLY A 34 22.17 -0.08 -9.28
CA GLY A 34 22.98 0.82 -10.09
C GLY A 34 22.69 0.78 -11.60
N GLY A 35 21.83 -0.15 -12.05
CA GLY A 35 21.41 -0.30 -13.44
C GLY A 35 20.10 0.40 -13.79
N THR A 36 19.40 0.99 -12.82
CA THR A 36 18.12 1.66 -13.05
C THR A 36 18.35 3.16 -13.34
N PRO A 37 18.03 3.66 -14.54
CA PRO A 37 18.09 5.07 -14.85
C PRO A 37 17.22 5.92 -13.93
N ARG A 38 17.58 7.20 -13.77
CA ARG A 38 16.83 8.12 -12.91
C ARG A 38 15.38 8.29 -13.37
N GLU A 39 15.10 8.28 -14.68
CA GLU A 39 13.74 8.36 -15.18
C GLU A 39 12.91 7.13 -14.78
N GLU A 40 13.51 5.94 -14.80
CA GLU A 40 12.84 4.71 -14.39
C GLU A 40 12.57 4.69 -12.88
N LEU A 41 13.52 5.14 -12.05
CA LEU A 41 13.28 5.30 -10.60
C LEU A 41 12.10 6.24 -10.31
N ARG A 42 11.98 7.35 -11.05
CA ARG A 42 10.83 8.25 -10.93
C ARG A 42 9.52 7.59 -11.37
N ALA A 43 9.56 6.77 -12.42
CA ALA A 43 8.39 6.01 -12.85
C ALA A 43 7.95 5.01 -11.78
N TRP A 44 8.90 4.30 -11.14
CA TRP A 44 8.63 3.41 -10.02
C TRP A 44 8.03 4.15 -8.82
N GLN A 45 8.61 5.29 -8.43
CA GLN A 45 8.06 6.14 -7.36
C GLN A 45 6.62 6.59 -7.67
N THR A 46 6.36 6.99 -8.91
CA THR A 46 5.02 7.43 -9.35
C THR A 46 4.01 6.27 -9.30
N LEU A 47 4.41 5.09 -9.76
CA LEU A 47 3.57 3.89 -9.71
C LEU A 47 3.22 3.51 -8.26
N LEU A 48 4.21 3.48 -7.38
CA LEU A 48 4.01 3.18 -5.95
C LEU A 48 3.05 4.18 -5.30
N HIS A 49 3.20 5.48 -5.61
CA HIS A 49 2.27 6.50 -5.12
C HIS A 49 0.83 6.24 -5.58
N ILE A 50 0.61 5.94 -6.86
CA ILE A 50 -0.73 5.63 -7.39
C ILE A 50 -1.34 4.41 -6.70
N ILE A 51 -0.54 3.35 -6.44
CA ILE A 51 -1.03 2.16 -5.74
C ILE A 51 -1.40 2.49 -4.29
N ASN A 52 -0.59 3.30 -3.60
CA ASN A 52 -0.87 3.75 -2.23
C ASN A 52 -2.21 4.48 -2.13
N GLU A 53 -2.44 5.46 -3.02
CA GLU A 53 -3.69 6.23 -3.04
C GLU A 53 -4.90 5.33 -3.29
N ASN A 54 -4.80 4.38 -4.22
CA ASN A 54 -5.90 3.45 -4.51
C ASN A 54 -6.20 2.51 -3.34
N MET A 55 -5.17 1.99 -2.66
CA MET A 55 -5.38 1.12 -1.50
C MET A 55 -5.95 1.90 -0.32
N LEU A 56 -5.51 3.14 -0.11
CA LEU A 56 -6.08 4.01 0.93
C LEU A 56 -7.54 4.32 0.63
N ALA A 57 -7.88 4.67 -0.61
CA ALA A 57 -9.25 4.90 -1.04
C ALA A 57 -10.13 3.66 -0.81
N GLY A 58 -9.68 2.47 -1.24
CA GLY A 58 -10.41 1.23 -1.02
C GLY A 58 -10.55 0.85 0.46
N TYR A 59 -9.54 1.16 1.29
CA TYR A 59 -9.64 0.96 2.74
C TYR A 59 -10.70 1.88 3.36
N LEU A 60 -10.71 3.17 2.99
CA LEU A 60 -11.68 4.14 3.48
C LEU A 60 -13.11 3.77 3.06
N ASP A 61 -13.30 3.35 1.81
CA ASP A 61 -14.58 2.89 1.26
C ASP A 61 -15.12 1.67 2.01
N ALA A 62 -14.29 0.64 2.20
CA ALA A 62 -14.65 -0.54 2.98
C ALA A 62 -14.94 -0.21 4.46
N LYS A 63 -14.31 0.84 5.01
CA LYS A 63 -14.57 1.30 6.37
C LYS A 63 -15.89 2.08 6.48
N SER A 64 -16.29 2.83 5.46
CA SER A 64 -17.61 3.48 5.43
C SER A 64 -18.75 2.47 5.32
N ASP A 65 -18.61 1.44 4.49
CA ASP A 65 -19.64 0.39 4.31
C ASP A 65 -19.90 -0.41 5.60
N ASN A 66 -18.91 -0.54 6.49
CA ASN A 66 -19.07 -1.23 7.77
C ASN A 66 -19.76 -0.37 8.86
N ASN A 67 -19.96 0.92 8.61
CA ASN A 67 -20.58 1.86 9.57
C ASN A 67 -22.02 2.27 9.19
N GLU A 68 -22.58 1.75 8.09
CA GLU A 68 -24.00 1.82 7.71
C GLU A 68 -24.78 0.58 8.17
#